data_AF-A0A7V8Y1E9-F1
#
_entry.id   AF-A0A7V8Y1E9-F1
#
_cell.length_a   1.000
_cell.length_b   1.000
_cell.length_c   1.000
_cell.angle_alpha   90.00
_cell.angle_beta   90.00
_cell.angle_gamma   90.00
#
_symmetry.space_group_name_H-M   'P 1'
#
loop_
_entity.id
_entity.type
_entity.pdbx_description
1 polymer ?
#
loop_
_entity_poly.entity_id
_entity_poly.type
_entity_poly.pdbx_seq_one_letter_code
_entity_poly.pdbx_strand_id
1 'polypeptide(L)' 'MASVQDDPEQARRLAEVFGDVLPSSTRDDVDEPAESTADERSEQWLRENRPPHHDPA' A
#
# COMPACT_ATOMS: atom_id res chain seq x y z
N MET A 1 8.94 -25.25 0.47
CA MET A 1 8.96 -23.83 0.82
C MET A 1 8.33 -23.72 2.19
N ALA A 2 9.06 -23.27 3.22
CA ALA A 2 8.45 -22.98 4.52
C ALA A 2 7.46 -21.82 4.30
N SER A 3 6.22 -22.00 4.71
CA SER A 3 5.24 -20.91 4.65
C SER A 3 5.71 -19.82 5.61
N VAL A 4 5.66 -18.56 5.19
CA VAL A 4 5.95 -17.39 6.06
C VAL A 4 5.09 -17.37 7.34
N GLN A 5 4.04 -18.19 7.36
CA GLN A 5 3.12 -18.40 8.48
C GLN A 5 3.65 -19.33 9.59
N ASP A 6 4.74 -20.08 9.36
CA ASP A 6 5.29 -21.03 10.35
C ASP A 6 6.32 -20.40 11.32
N ASP A 7 6.66 -19.12 11.13
CA ASP A 7 7.58 -18.40 12.01
C ASP A 7 6.84 -17.50 13.02
N PRO A 8 6.91 -17.80 14.34
CA PRO A 8 6.15 -17.08 15.35
C PRO A 8 6.64 -15.65 15.61
N GLU A 9 7.89 -15.31 15.25
CA GLU A 9 8.35 -13.93 15.34
C GLU A 9 7.80 -13.08 14.21
N GLN A 10 7.75 -13.64 12.99
CA GLN A 10 7.14 -12.98 11.85
C GLN A 10 5.64 -12.73 12.07
N ALA A 11 4.91 -13.71 12.62
CA ALA A 11 3.49 -13.54 12.94
C ALA A 11 3.25 -12.37 13.91
N ARG A 12 4.09 -12.22 14.95
CA ARG A 12 3.99 -11.12 15.92
C ARG A 12 4.26 -9.75 15.29
N ARG A 13 5.28 -9.64 14.44
CA ARG A 13 5.61 -8.39 13.72
C ARG A 13 4.49 -7.97 12.79
N LEU A 14 3.89 -8.94 12.09
CA LEU A 14 2.74 -8.68 11.23
C LEU A 14 1.52 -8.24 12.04
N ALA A 15 1.28 -8.85 13.21
CA ALA A 15 0.18 -8.45 14.09
C ALA A 15 0.33 -7.02 14.65
N GLU A 16 1.56 -6.55 14.87
CA GLU A 16 1.83 -5.17 15.30
C GLU A 16 1.39 -4.14 14.25
N VAL A 17 1.52 -4.45 12.96
CA VAL A 17 1.21 -3.53 11.85
C VAL A 17 -0.22 -3.71 11.35
N PHE A 18 -0.66 -4.97 11.20
CA PHE A 18 -1.89 -5.34 10.51
C PHE A 18 -2.97 -5.90 11.44
N GLY A 19 -2.65 -6.17 12.71
CA GLY A 19 -3.54 -6.85 13.65
C GLY A 19 -3.55 -8.38 13.48
N ASP A 20 -4.39 -9.06 14.26
CA ASP A 20 -4.39 -10.53 14.35
C ASP A 20 -4.91 -11.23 13.07
N VAL A 21 -5.58 -10.50 12.18
CA VAL A 21 -6.16 -11.03 10.95
C VAL A 21 -5.48 -10.36 9.76
N LEU A 22 -4.70 -11.13 9.00
CA LEU A 22 -4.14 -10.66 7.75
C LEU A 22 -5.20 -10.68 6.65
N PRO A 23 -5.26 -9.62 5.81
CA PRO A 23 -6.14 -9.62 4.65
C PRO A 23 -5.75 -10.76 3.69
N SER A 24 -6.75 -11.40 3.08
CA SER A 24 -6.54 -12.48 2.12
C SER A 24 -6.06 -12.00 0.74
N SER A 25 -6.10 -10.69 0.51
CA SER A 25 -5.77 -10.02 -0.75
C SER A 25 -5.01 -8.74 -0.45
N THR A 26 -4.04 -8.38 -1.27
CA THR A 26 -3.38 -7.08 -1.20
C THR A 26 -4.15 -6.04 -2.02
N ARG A 27 -3.82 -4.76 -1.85
CA ARG A 27 -4.43 -3.67 -2.65
C ARG A 27 -4.21 -3.87 -4.15
N ASP A 28 -3.06 -4.44 -4.55
CA ASP A 28 -2.72 -4.67 -5.95
C ASP A 28 -3.53 -5.80 -6.59
N ASP A 29 -4.12 -6.69 -5.77
CA ASP A 29 -4.97 -7.80 -6.24
C ASP A 29 -6.43 -7.38 -6.45
N VAL A 30 -6.81 -6.19 -5.98
CA VAL A 30 -8.17 -5.67 -6.07
C VAL A 30 -8.25 -4.75 -7.29
N ASP A 31 -8.97 -5.17 -8.33
CA ASP A 31 -9.44 -4.27 -9.38
C ASP A 31 -10.46 -3.29 -8.78
N GLU A 32 -9.98 -2.14 -8.29
CA GLU A 32 -10.88 -1.08 -7.81
C GLU A 32 -11.69 -0.53 -9.01
N PRO A 33 -13.01 -0.36 -8.88
CA PRO A 33 -13.77 0.36 -9.91
C PRO A 33 -13.16 1.75 -10.05
N ALA A 34 -12.92 2.19 -11.28
CA ALA A 34 -12.37 3.50 -11.59
C ALA A 34 -13.35 4.59 -11.11
N GLU A 35 -13.31 4.91 -9.82
CA GLU A 35 -14.00 6.04 -9.26
C GLU A 35 -13.23 7.28 -9.72
N SER A 36 -13.83 8.07 -10.60
CA SER A 36 -13.24 9.30 -11.16
C SER A 36 -12.72 10.29 -10.11
N THR A 37 -13.14 10.15 -8.84
CA THR A 37 -12.69 10.95 -7.69
C THR A 37 -11.39 10.44 -7.05
N ALA A 38 -10.93 9.23 -7.38
CA ALA A 38 -9.66 8.67 -6.92
C ALA A 38 -8.47 9.21 -7.72
N ASP A 39 -8.66 9.43 -9.02
CA ASP A 39 -7.66 10.06 -9.90
C ASP A 39 -7.37 11.50 -9.49
N GLU A 40 -8.40 12.34 -9.29
CA GLU A 40 -8.21 13.75 -8.93
C GLU A 40 -7.46 13.94 -7.59
N ARG A 41 -7.75 13.08 -6.60
CA ARG A 41 -7.05 13.07 -5.30
C ARG A 41 -5.61 12.57 -5.42
N SER A 42 -5.38 11.55 -6.23
CA SER A 42 -4.02 11.03 -6.50
C SER A 42 -3.17 12.08 -7.21
N GLU A 43 -3.72 12.76 -8.21
CA GLU A 43 -3.01 13.83 -8.91
C GLU A 43 -2.73 15.03 -8.00
N GLN A 44 -3.67 15.41 -7.13
CA GLN A 44 -3.47 16.47 -6.13
C GLN A 44 -2.29 16.14 -5.21
N TRP A 45 -2.27 14.93 -4.65
CA TRP A 45 -1.20 14.48 -3.78
C TRP A 45 0.17 14.46 -4.50
N LEU A 46 0.22 13.98 -5.74
CA LEU A 46 1.43 13.97 -6.57
C LEU A 46 1.98 15.39 -6.81
N ARG A 47 1.10 16.37 -7.07
CA ARG A 47 1.50 17.78 -7.25
C ARG A 47 2.04 18.39 -5.96
N GLU A 48 1.43 18.08 -4.82
CA GLU A 48 1.85 18.57 -3.50
C GLU A 48 3.17 17.95 -3.01
N ASN A 49 3.47 16.71 -3.41
CA ASN A 49 4.66 15.96 -2.97
C ASN A 49 5.76 15.87 -4.03
N ARG A 50 5.69 16.72 -5.07
CA ARG A 50 6.70 16.73 -6.14
C ARG A 50 8.07 17.10 -5.56
N PRO A 51 9.11 16.26 -5.73
CA PRO A 51 10.45 16.60 -5.28
C PRO A 51 10.96 17.91 -5.93
N PRO A 52 11.73 18.74 -5.21
CA PRO A 52 12.08 20.11 -5.62
C PRO A 52 13.02 20.21 -6.83
N HIS A 53 13.48 19.10 -7.39
CA HIS A 53 14.43 19.07 -8.51
C HIS A 53 13.80 18.65 -9.85
N HIS A 54 12.46 18.70 -9.97
CA HIS A 54 11.75 18.21 -11.15
C HIS A 54 11.52 19.21 -12.29
N ASP A 55 12.11 20.41 -12.24
CA ASP A 55 12.20 21.29 -13.41
C ASP A 55 13.69 21.47 -13.78
N PRO A 56 14.16 20.90 -14.91
CA PRO A 56 15.28 21.53 -15.60
C PRO A 56 14.77 22.86 -16.16
N ALA A 57 15.50 23.93 -15.86
CA ALA A 57 15.27 25.27 -16.42
C ALA A 57 15.27 25.26 -17.95
#